data_AF-A0A351Q7S8-F1
#
_entry.id   AF-A0A351Q7S8-F1
#
_cell.length_a   1.000
_cell.length_b   1.000
_cell.length_c   1.000
_cell.angle_alpha   90.00
_cell.angle_beta   90.00
_cell.angle_gamma   90.00
#
_symmetry.space_group_name_H-M   'P 1'
#
loop_
_entity.id
_entity.type
_entity.pdbx_description
1 polymer ?
#
loop_
_entity_poly.entity_id
_entity_poly.type
_entity_poly.pdbx_seq_one_letter_code
_entity_poly.pdbx_strand_id
1 'polypeptide(L)'
;MFEGETGGNYYCCYCGDKYSSLRHLTNGHCSRNPDGDYHVPYEGEEKSQYTCKYCGDKYSSLRHLTSGHCSKSPTGKHFPAK
;
A
#
# COMPACT_ATOMS: atom_id res chain seq x y z
N MET A 1 33.87 -7.88 -1.78
CA MET A 1 32.52 -8.33 -2.18
C MET A 1 31.59 -7.95 -1.05
N PHE A 2 30.74 -6.95 -1.24
CA PHE A 2 29.68 -6.62 -0.29
C PHE A 2 28.40 -6.79 -1.08
N GLU A 3 27.77 -7.94 -0.92
CA GLU A 3 26.50 -8.30 -1.54
C GLU A 3 25.36 -7.63 -0.75
N GLY A 4 24.34 -7.14 -1.47
CA GLY A 4 23.03 -6.89 -0.89
C GLY A 4 22.66 -5.42 -0.76
N GLU A 5 22.26 -4.83 -1.87
CA GLU A 5 21.30 -3.72 -1.86
C GLU A 5 20.10 -4.13 -0.99
N THR A 6 19.89 -3.47 0.15
CA THR A 6 18.65 -3.61 0.94
C THR A 6 17.53 -2.80 0.28
N GLY A 7 17.30 -3.04 -1.01
CA GLY A 7 16.33 -2.38 -1.88
C GLY A 7 14.94 -2.99 -1.72
N GLY A 8 14.39 -2.96 -0.50
CA GLY A 8 12.98 -3.32 -0.30
C GLY A 8 12.07 -2.30 -0.98
N ASN A 9 11.11 -2.77 -1.77
CA ASN A 9 10.01 -1.92 -2.24
C ASN A 9 9.01 -1.77 -1.09
N TYR A 10 8.84 -0.55 -0.60
CA TYR A 10 7.85 -0.22 0.42
C TYR A 10 6.65 0.44 -0.23
N TYR A 11 5.46 0.03 0.18
CA TYR A 11 4.23 0.48 -0.44
C TYR A 11 3.32 1.17 0.57
N CYS A 12 2.55 2.15 0.13
CA CYS A 12 1.52 2.76 0.98
C CYS A 12 0.21 1.97 0.87
N CYS A 13 -0.42 1.64 2.01
CA CYS A 13 -1.69 0.89 2.01
C CYS A 13 -2.91 1.71 1.54
N TYR A 14 -2.79 3.04 1.46
CA TYR A 14 -3.88 3.94 1.05
C TYR A 14 -3.81 4.39 -0.42
N CYS A 15 -2.61 4.57 -0.98
CA CYS A 15 -2.43 5.02 -2.38
C CYS A 15 -1.67 4.03 -3.26
N GLY A 16 -1.03 3.02 -2.67
CA GLY A 16 -0.24 2.03 -3.41
C GLY A 16 1.05 2.59 -4.03
N ASP A 17 1.47 3.80 -3.66
CA ASP A 17 2.76 4.35 -4.10
C ASP A 17 3.92 3.54 -3.55
N LYS A 18 4.97 3.41 -4.38
CA LYS A 18 6.16 2.60 -4.12
C LYS A 18 7.35 3.50 -3.80
N TYR A 19 8.07 3.16 -2.74
CA TYR A 19 9.26 3.85 -2.27
C TYR A 19 10.39 2.87 -2.06
N SER A 20 11.63 3.33 -2.25
CA SER A 20 12.85 2.57 -1.98
C SER A 20 13.25 2.57 -0.49
N SER A 21 12.52 3.29 0.36
CA SER A 21 12.82 3.40 1.80
C SER A 21 11.57 3.73 2.61
N LEU A 22 11.36 3.02 3.73
CA LEU A 22 10.28 3.32 4.69
C LEU A 22 10.30 4.78 5.14
N ARG A 23 11.49 5.31 5.42
CA ARG A 23 11.65 6.69 5.88
C ARG A 23 11.15 7.71 4.86
N HIS A 24 11.39 7.49 3.57
CA HIS A 24 10.87 8.38 2.52
C HIS A 24 9.35 8.24 2.37
N LEU A 25 8.82 7.02 2.53
CA LEU A 25 7.39 6.78 2.50
C LEU A 25 6.69 7.52 3.64
N THR A 26 7.08 7.28 4.90
CA THR A 26 6.36 7.81 6.07
C THR A 26 6.52 9.32 6.27
N ASN A 27 7.56 9.93 5.71
CA ASN A 27 7.69 11.40 5.69
C ASN A 27 6.88 12.07 4.56
N GLY A 28 6.38 11.31 3.60
CA GLY A 28 5.60 11.84 2.48
C GLY A 28 4.13 12.07 2.84
N HIS A 29 3.52 13.08 2.20
CA HIS A 29 2.09 13.39 2.33
C HIS A 29 1.26 12.49 1.42
N CYS A 30 0.19 11.92 1.97
CA CYS A 30 -0.74 11.02 1.28
C CYS A 30 -2.15 11.60 1.28
N SER A 31 -2.55 12.27 0.20
CA SER A 31 -3.91 12.79 0.05
C SER A 31 -5.00 11.69 -0.02
N ARG A 32 -4.60 10.42 -0.06
CA ARG A 32 -5.50 9.26 -0.05
C ARG A 32 -5.71 8.66 1.34
N ASN A 33 -4.93 9.07 2.33
CA ASN A 33 -5.11 8.68 3.72
C ASN A 33 -6.27 9.51 4.32
N PRO A 34 -7.39 8.88 4.73
CA PRO A 34 -8.50 9.57 5.37
C PRO A 34 -8.29 9.76 6.88
N ASP A 35 -7.35 9.04 7.49
CA ASP A 35 -7.10 9.04 8.93
C ASP A 35 -6.01 10.06 9.33
N GLY A 36 -5.24 10.54 8.36
CA GLY A 36 -4.21 11.56 8.58
C GLY A 36 -3.53 11.99 7.30
N ASP A 37 -2.46 12.77 7.45
CA ASP A 37 -1.80 13.43 6.34
C ASP A 37 -0.70 12.58 5.67
N TYR A 38 -0.13 11.59 6.35
CA TYR A 38 1.08 10.90 5.88
C TYR A 38 0.79 9.53 5.25
N HIS A 39 1.71 9.02 4.42
CA HIS A 39 1.62 7.65 3.93
C HIS A 39 1.77 6.65 5.08
N VAL A 40 0.95 5.60 5.03
CA VAL A 40 1.02 4.48 5.97
C VAL A 40 1.60 3.27 5.25
N PRO A 41 2.69 2.67 5.77
CA PRO A 41 3.33 1.54 5.12
C PRO A 41 2.40 0.32 5.14
N TYR A 42 2.38 -0.38 4.03
CA TYR A 42 1.84 -1.72 3.95
C TYR A 42 2.77 -2.67 4.71
N GLU A 43 2.22 -3.35 5.71
CA GLU A 43 2.97 -4.23 6.61
C GLU A 43 3.20 -5.64 6.05
N GLY A 44 2.59 -5.99 4.91
CA GLY A 44 2.83 -7.27 4.26
C GLY A 44 4.05 -7.24 3.33
N GLU A 45 4.47 -8.41 2.89
CA GLU A 45 5.51 -8.59 1.87
C GLU A 45 5.01 -8.29 0.45
N GLU A 46 5.94 -8.03 -0.48
CA GLU A 46 5.62 -7.88 -1.89
C GLU A 46 5.10 -9.21 -2.44
N LYS A 47 3.88 -9.19 -2.99
CA LYS A 47 3.18 -10.37 -3.53
C LYS A 47 2.83 -10.12 -5.00
N SER A 48 2.73 -11.18 -5.78
CA SER A 48 2.26 -11.09 -7.18
C SER A 48 0.77 -10.73 -7.30
N GLN A 49 0.01 -10.93 -6.23
CA GLN A 49 -1.38 -10.52 -6.11
C GLN A 49 -1.67 -9.99 -4.70
N TYR A 50 -2.48 -8.93 -4.64
CA TYR A 50 -2.95 -8.32 -3.42
C TYR A 50 -4.46 -8.46 -3.33
N THR A 51 -4.95 -8.75 -2.13
CA THR A 51 -6.37 -8.96 -1.88
C THR A 51 -6.90 -7.85 -0.99
N CYS A 52 -8.10 -7.35 -1.26
CA CYS A 52 -8.75 -6.38 -0.37
C CYS A 52 -9.26 -7.08 0.89
N LYS A 53 -8.87 -6.59 2.07
CA LYS A 53 -9.27 -7.18 3.37
C LYS A 53 -10.78 -7.12 3.65
N TYR A 54 -11.51 -6.22 2.97
CA TYR A 54 -12.94 -6.01 3.22
C TYR A 54 -13.85 -6.76 2.23
N CYS A 55 -13.53 -6.74 0.94
CA CYS A 55 -14.37 -7.37 -0.10
C CYS A 55 -13.77 -8.64 -0.71
N GLY A 56 -12.48 -8.92 -0.50
CA GLY A 56 -11.82 -10.09 -1.10
C GLY A 56 -11.41 -9.95 -2.57
N ASP A 57 -11.62 -8.78 -3.19
CA ASP A 57 -11.17 -8.52 -4.56
C ASP A 57 -9.66 -8.61 -4.69
N LYS A 58 -9.19 -9.16 -5.81
CA LYS A 58 -7.78 -9.42 -6.08
C LYS A 58 -7.26 -8.53 -7.20
N TYR A 59 -6.05 -8.00 -7.01
CA TYR A 59 -5.38 -7.14 -7.97
C TYR A 59 -3.91 -7.53 -8.11
N SER A 60 -3.32 -7.28 -9.27
CA SER A 60 -1.89 -7.55 -9.52
C SER A 60 -0.93 -6.57 -8.86
N SER A 61 -1.43 -5.45 -8.32
CA SER A 61 -0.62 -4.46 -7.63
C SER A 61 -1.43 -3.65 -6.61
N LEU A 62 -0.75 -3.16 -5.56
CA LEU A 62 -1.35 -2.28 -4.55
C LEU A 62 -1.90 -0.97 -5.14
N ARG A 63 -1.24 -0.43 -6.17
CA ARG A 63 -1.68 0.79 -6.85
C ARG A 63 -2.99 0.61 -7.60
N HIS A 64 -3.20 -0.54 -8.25
CA HIS A 64 -4.51 -0.86 -8.84
C HIS A 64 -5.56 -1.19 -7.79
N LEU A 65 -5.18 -1.84 -6.69
CA LEU A 65 -6.12 -2.13 -5.61
C LEU A 65 -6.66 -0.84 -4.99
N THR A 66 -5.77 0.05 -4.55
CA THR A 66 -6.12 1.28 -3.83
C THR A 66 -6.72 2.39 -4.69
N SER A 67 -6.64 2.29 -6.03
CA SER A 67 -7.30 3.24 -6.94
C SER A 67 -8.81 2.98 -7.09
N GLY A 68 -9.26 1.76 -6.81
CA GLY A 68 -10.66 1.37 -6.91
C GLY A 68 -11.53 1.78 -5.71
N HIS A 69 -12.84 1.64 -5.88
CA HIS A 69 -13.84 1.88 -4.84
C HIS A 69 -14.34 0.56 -4.24
N CYS A 70 -14.35 0.46 -2.91
CA CYS A 70 -14.80 -0.71 -2.17
C CYS A 70 -16.00 -0.38 -1.30
N SER A 71 -17.20 -0.81 -1.73
CA SER A 71 -18.45 -0.58 -0.97
C SER A 71 -18.52 -1.36 0.35
N LYS A 72 -17.63 -2.34 0.57
CA LYS A 72 -17.51 -3.11 1.82
C LYS A 72 -16.54 -2.48 2.81
N SER A 73 -15.78 -1.46 2.40
CA SER A 73 -14.84 -0.74 3.24
C SER A 73 -15.53 0.45 3.91
N PRO A 74 -15.26 0.73 5.20
CA PRO A 74 -15.84 1.89 5.90
C PRO A 74 -15.45 3.23 5.27
N THR A 75 -14.32 3.28 4.56
CA THR A 75 -13.83 4.50 3.89
C THR A 75 -14.17 4.53 2.39
N GLY A 76 -14.89 3.54 1.88
CA GLY A 76 -15.19 3.39 0.45
C GLY A 76 -13.99 3.03 -0.42
N LYS A 77 -12.81 2.74 0.16
CA LYS A 77 -11.59 2.41 -0.59
C LYS A 77 -11.12 0.99 -0.29
N HIS A 78 -10.55 0.32 -1.29
CA HIS A 78 -9.93 -0.98 -1.04
C HIS A 78 -8.73 -0.83 -0.11
N PHE A 79 -8.54 -1.84 0.73
CA PHE A 79 -7.45 -1.91 1.68
C PHE A 79 -6.74 -3.24 1.55
N PRO A 80 -5.42 -3.26 1.32
CA PRO A 80 -4.71 -4.52 1.18
C PRO A 80 -4.75 -5.32 2.49
N ALA A 81 -5.02 -6.62 2.36
CA ALA A 81 -4.78 -7.60 3.40
C ALA A 81 -3.26 -7.83 3.52
N LYS A 82 -2.79 -8.11 4.74
CA LYS A 82 -1.37 -8.40 5.04
C LYS A 82 -0.98 -9.78 4.48
#